data_AF-A0A2I0QKT6-F1
#
_entry.id   AF-A0A2I0QKT6-F1
#
_cell.length_a   1.000
_cell.length_b   1.000
_cell.length_c   1.000
_cell.angle_alpha   90.00
_cell.angle_beta   90.00
_cell.angle_gamma   90.00
#
_symmetry.space_group_name_H-M   'P 1'
#
loop_
_entity.id
_entity.type
_entity.pdbx_description
1 polymer ?
#
loop_
_entity_poly.entity_id
_entity_poly.type
_entity_poly.pdbx_seq_one_letter_code
_entity_poly.pdbx_strand_id
1 'polypeptide(L)'
;MNPKIRELFEDKNIIAKIQNKLPKLFQLAELESARAGKIGMEVGQVREKIIVALFIYKFGERNVQTEIPITKAETDVIVYNNPISIKTITGRNFGEVKLIWTVDKVKAKEFLDDYGPSCDVMLVQINWNNGGGFYYVPREVQMEIFKKLGRTKYIKLPVEGTNPRGVEISAEGLVNLIEHKETFKIPINWRKENIAFKPFQRWLDLWQND
;
A
#
# COMPACT_ATOMS: atom_id res chain seq x y z
N MET A 1 17.20 5.63 5.22
CA MET A 1 16.14 5.49 6.26
C MET A 1 15.91 6.78 7.05
N ASN A 2 14.69 7.31 7.04
CA ASN A 2 14.30 8.42 7.91
C ASN A 2 14.02 7.92 9.35
N PRO A 3 14.77 8.38 10.38
CA PRO A 3 14.61 7.91 11.76
C PRO A 3 13.22 8.22 12.33
N LYS A 4 12.50 9.22 11.80
CA LYS A 4 11.15 9.56 12.26
C LYS A 4 10.10 8.54 11.87
N ILE A 5 10.22 7.92 10.69
CA ILE A 5 9.28 6.88 10.27
C ILE A 5 9.46 5.62 11.12
N ARG A 6 10.70 5.31 11.50
CA ARG A 6 11.02 4.18 12.38
C ARG A 6 10.29 4.27 13.72
N GLU A 7 10.06 5.47 14.27
CA GLU A 7 9.29 5.66 15.50
C GLU A 7 7.87 5.03 15.43
N LEU A 8 7.27 4.95 14.24
CA LEU A 8 5.95 4.30 14.03
C LEU A 8 5.97 2.79 14.39
N PHE A 9 7.13 2.15 14.22
CA PHE A 9 7.35 0.71 14.44
C PHE A 9 7.96 0.39 15.80
N GLU A 10 8.25 1.41 16.61
CA GLU A 10 8.83 1.27 17.95
C GLU A 10 7.88 1.79 19.05
N ASP A 11 7.00 2.73 18.72
CA ASP A 11 5.98 3.26 19.63
C ASP A 11 4.89 2.21 19.92
N LYS A 12 4.97 1.59 21.09
CA LYS A 12 4.03 0.55 21.57
C LYS A 12 2.56 0.98 21.50
N ASN A 13 2.26 2.25 21.76
CA ASN A 13 0.88 2.75 21.73
C ASN A 13 0.34 2.82 20.30
N ILE A 14 1.20 3.21 19.36
CA ILE A 14 0.86 3.26 17.94
C ILE A 14 0.75 1.87 17.36
N ILE A 15 1.69 0.97 17.68
CA ILE A 15 1.63 -0.44 17.28
C ILE A 15 0.31 -1.05 17.73
N ALA A 16 -0.07 -0.89 19.00
CA ALA A 16 -1.34 -1.39 19.52
C ALA A 16 -2.55 -0.78 18.80
N LYS A 17 -2.52 0.52 18.50
CA LYS A 17 -3.60 1.18 17.72
C LYS A 17 -3.69 0.61 16.30
N ILE A 18 -2.57 0.40 15.61
CA ILE A 18 -2.54 -0.18 14.26
C ILE A 18 -3.12 -1.60 14.31
N GLN A 19 -2.65 -2.44 15.23
CA GLN A 19 -3.12 -3.82 15.36
C GLN A 19 -4.62 -3.91 15.66
N ASN A 20 -5.13 -3.02 16.52
CA ASN A 20 -6.53 -3.05 16.96
C ASN A 20 -7.50 -2.34 16.01
N LYS A 21 -7.07 -1.27 15.32
CA LYS A 21 -7.97 -0.45 14.50
C LYS A 21 -7.85 -0.71 13.00
N LEU A 22 -6.65 -1.02 12.49
CA LEU A 22 -6.44 -1.11 11.05
C LEU A 22 -7.32 -2.17 10.37
N PRO A 23 -7.56 -3.36 10.97
CA PRO A 23 -8.52 -4.33 10.42
C PRO A 23 -9.90 -3.72 10.21
N LYS A 24 -10.47 -3.09 11.24
CA LYS A 24 -11.80 -2.46 11.15
C LYS A 24 -11.85 -1.36 10.10
N LEU A 25 -10.83 -0.50 10.05
CA LEU A 25 -10.75 0.60 9.07
C LEU A 25 -10.68 0.08 7.65
N PHE A 26 -9.90 -0.97 7.39
CA PHE A 26 -9.80 -1.58 6.07
C PHE A 26 -11.04 -2.38 5.69
N GLN A 27 -11.77 -2.93 6.67
CA GLN A 27 -13.09 -3.50 6.42
C GLN A 27 -14.09 -2.43 5.98
N LEU A 28 -14.09 -1.25 6.61
CA LEU A 28 -14.91 -0.11 6.18
C LEU A 28 -14.56 0.30 4.75
N ALA A 29 -13.26 0.39 4.42
CA ALA A 29 -12.83 0.69 3.05
C ALA A 29 -13.34 -0.35 2.03
N GLU A 30 -13.32 -1.64 2.38
CA GLU A 30 -13.90 -2.70 1.54
C GLU A 30 -15.41 -2.53 1.36
N LEU A 31 -16.15 -2.22 2.43
CA LEU A 31 -17.60 -2.03 2.40
C LEU A 31 -17.99 -0.80 1.56
N GLU A 32 -17.21 0.28 1.64
CA GLU A 32 -17.40 1.49 0.83
C GLU A 32 -17.08 1.26 -0.66
N SER A 33 -16.10 0.39 -0.93
CA SER A 33 -15.62 0.10 -2.29
C SER A 33 -16.22 -1.19 -2.87
N ALA A 34 -17.31 -1.69 -2.30
CA ALA A 34 -17.93 -2.93 -2.72
C ALA A 34 -19.21 -2.69 -3.53
N ARG A 35 -19.38 -3.50 -4.58
CA ARG A 35 -20.63 -3.62 -5.33
C ARG A 35 -21.05 -5.08 -5.38
N ALA A 36 -22.26 -5.37 -4.89
CA ALA A 36 -22.78 -6.74 -4.80
C ALA A 36 -21.80 -7.74 -4.14
N GLY A 37 -21.12 -7.30 -3.07
CA GLY A 37 -20.14 -8.11 -2.34
C GLY A 37 -18.79 -8.31 -3.04
N LYS A 38 -18.55 -7.69 -4.20
CA LYS A 38 -17.24 -7.66 -4.87
C LYS A 38 -16.56 -6.34 -4.60
N ILE A 39 -15.31 -6.40 -4.14
CA ILE A 39 -14.49 -5.22 -3.83
C ILE A 39 -13.87 -4.72 -5.14
N GLY A 40 -14.08 -3.44 -5.46
CA GLY A 40 -13.46 -2.77 -6.59
C GLY A 40 -12.01 -2.36 -6.32
N MET A 41 -11.27 -2.04 -7.37
CA MET A 41 -9.85 -1.67 -7.27
C MET A 41 -9.63 -0.31 -6.58
N GLU A 42 -10.64 0.55 -6.59
CA GLU A 42 -10.68 1.84 -5.90
C GLU A 42 -10.46 1.72 -4.39
N VAL A 43 -10.67 0.53 -3.81
CA VAL A 43 -10.37 0.25 -2.40
C VAL A 43 -8.92 0.60 -2.04
N GLY A 44 -7.99 0.49 -3.00
CA GLY A 44 -6.60 0.87 -2.81
C GLY A 44 -6.45 2.34 -2.39
N GLN A 45 -7.17 3.25 -3.06
CA GLN A 45 -7.14 4.68 -2.76
C GLN A 45 -7.76 4.99 -1.39
N VAL A 46 -8.83 4.28 -1.01
CA VAL A 46 -9.45 4.46 0.33
C VAL A 46 -8.50 3.97 1.42
N ARG A 47 -7.83 2.84 1.21
CA ARG A 47 -6.82 2.30 2.15
C ARG A 47 -5.60 3.21 2.26
N GLU A 48 -5.14 3.78 1.16
CA GLU A 48 -4.06 4.78 1.15
C GLU A 48 -4.41 5.98 2.03
N LYS A 49 -5.60 6.57 1.87
CA LYS A 49 -6.10 7.66 2.71
C LYS A 49 -6.10 7.31 4.20
N ILE A 50 -6.45 6.07 4.55
CA ILE A 50 -6.39 5.58 5.95
C ILE A 50 -4.95 5.59 6.48
N ILE A 51 -3.97 5.15 5.67
CA ILE A 51 -2.57 5.14 6.08
C ILE A 51 -2.00 6.56 6.17
N VAL A 52 -2.35 7.45 5.24
CA VAL A 52 -1.99 8.86 5.30
C VAL A 52 -2.57 9.52 6.56
N ALA A 53 -3.82 9.22 6.92
CA ALA A 53 -4.44 9.72 8.15
C ALA A 53 -3.71 9.22 9.41
N LEU A 54 -3.17 8.00 9.40
CA LEU A 54 -2.30 7.49 10.48
C LEU A 54 -1.01 8.31 10.58
N PHE A 55 -0.38 8.66 9.46
CA PHE A 55 0.80 9.53 9.47
C PHE A 55 0.48 10.92 10.01
N ILE A 56 -0.63 11.53 9.59
CA ILE A 56 -1.10 12.82 10.13
C ILE A 56 -1.33 12.71 11.64
N TYR A 57 -2.00 11.64 12.10
CA TYR A 57 -2.26 11.42 13.51
C TYR A 57 -0.97 11.32 14.34
N LYS A 58 0.05 10.61 13.85
CA LYS A 58 1.30 10.39 14.58
C LYS A 58 2.27 11.57 14.47
N PHE A 59 2.40 12.17 13.29
CA PHE A 59 3.44 13.15 13.00
C PHE A 59 2.91 14.59 12.90
N GLY A 60 1.60 14.78 12.84
CA GLY A 60 0.95 16.08 12.68
C GLY A 60 0.92 16.55 11.22
N GLU A 61 -0.11 17.30 10.84
CA GLU A 61 -0.34 17.78 9.47
C GLU A 61 0.84 18.56 8.90
N ARG A 62 1.54 19.36 9.71
CA ARG A 62 2.70 20.16 9.27
C ARG A 62 3.87 19.30 8.78
N ASN A 63 3.93 18.02 9.16
CA ASN A 63 5.01 17.10 8.83
C ASN A 63 4.60 16.08 7.76
N VAL A 64 3.38 16.16 7.24
CA VAL A 64 2.81 15.22 6.28
C VAL A 64 2.20 15.99 5.11
N GLN A 65 2.86 15.94 3.96
CA GLN A 65 2.35 16.53 2.73
C GLN A 65 1.52 15.49 1.97
N THR A 66 0.23 15.77 1.85
CA THR A 66 -0.78 14.90 1.20
C THR A 66 -1.13 15.32 -0.22
N GLU A 67 -0.95 16.60 -0.55
CA GLU A 67 -1.25 17.16 -1.87
C GLU A 67 -0.17 16.79 -2.88
N ILE A 68 -0.10 15.49 -3.18
CA ILE A 68 0.76 14.92 -4.20
C ILE A 68 -0.07 14.65 -5.45
N PRO A 69 0.34 15.14 -6.64
CA PRO A 69 -0.39 14.83 -7.86
C PRO A 69 -0.49 13.33 -8.08
N ILE A 70 -1.69 12.82 -8.41
CA ILE A 70 -1.91 11.40 -8.73
C ILE A 70 -1.08 10.90 -9.92
N THR A 71 -0.56 11.83 -10.74
CA THR A 71 0.34 11.55 -11.86
C THR A 71 1.81 11.43 -11.45
N LYS A 72 2.17 11.79 -10.21
CA LYS A 72 3.53 11.66 -9.71
C LYS A 72 3.87 10.19 -9.58
N ALA A 73 4.97 9.77 -10.19
CA ALA A 73 5.40 8.38 -10.10
C ALA A 73 5.73 7.99 -8.65
N GLU A 74 5.17 6.87 -8.22
CA GLU A 74 5.39 6.15 -6.94
C GLU A 74 5.01 6.88 -5.64
N THR A 75 5.20 8.19 -5.54
CA THR A 75 5.03 8.91 -4.28
C THR A 75 3.56 9.18 -4.00
N ASP A 76 3.05 8.61 -2.90
CA ASP A 76 1.66 8.81 -2.47
C ASP A 76 1.58 9.85 -1.33
N VAL A 77 2.64 9.98 -0.52
CA VAL A 77 2.73 10.96 0.57
C VAL A 77 4.20 11.33 0.85
N ILE A 78 4.45 12.52 1.38
CA ILE A 78 5.78 12.92 1.87
C ILE A 78 5.70 13.17 3.38
N VAL A 79 6.53 12.46 4.16
CA VAL A 79 6.57 12.58 5.63
C VAL A 79 7.97 13.05 6.05
N TYR A 80 8.07 14.19 6.73
CA TYR A 80 9.37 14.83 7.04
C TYR A 80 10.31 14.91 5.82
N ASN A 81 9.80 15.42 4.70
CA ASN A 81 10.51 15.52 3.41
C ASN A 81 10.95 14.18 2.79
N ASN A 82 10.47 13.05 3.31
CA ASN A 82 10.77 11.72 2.78
C ASN A 82 9.56 11.19 1.98
N PRO A 83 9.71 10.94 0.67
CA PRO A 83 8.63 10.38 -0.14
C PRO A 83 8.39 8.91 0.23
N ILE A 84 7.11 8.53 0.29
CA ILE A 84 6.66 7.18 0.61
C ILE A 84 5.62 6.75 -0.43
N SER A 85 5.80 5.56 -1.01
CA SER A 85 4.76 4.84 -1.73
C SER A 85 3.98 3.96 -0.76
N ILE A 86 2.66 4.00 -0.80
CA ILE A 86 1.76 3.16 -0.02
C ILE A 86 1.18 2.09 -0.95
N LYS A 87 1.36 0.83 -0.58
CA LYS A 87 0.86 -0.32 -1.35
C LYS A 87 0.07 -1.24 -0.46
N THR A 88 -1.04 -1.77 -0.97
CA THR A 88 -1.80 -2.80 -0.28
C THR A 88 -1.94 -4.03 -1.15
N ILE A 89 -1.85 -5.20 -0.53
CA ILE A 89 -2.03 -6.51 -1.17
C ILE A 89 -2.97 -7.34 -0.32
N THR A 90 -3.82 -8.16 -0.95
CA THR A 90 -4.74 -9.05 -0.26
C THR A 90 -4.41 -10.50 -0.56
N GLY A 91 -4.39 -11.35 0.47
CA GLY A 91 -4.13 -12.77 0.37
C GLY A 91 -2.76 -13.21 0.90
N ARG A 92 -2.49 -14.51 0.74
CA ARG A 92 -1.22 -15.14 1.15
C ARG A 92 -0.12 -14.99 0.11
N ASN A 93 -0.49 -14.89 -1.16
CA ASN A 93 0.44 -14.86 -2.27
C ASN A 93 1.04 -13.46 -2.40
N PHE A 94 2.36 -13.39 -2.39
CA PHE A 94 3.10 -12.17 -2.69
C PHE A 94 3.22 -12.06 -4.21
N GLY A 95 2.28 -11.39 -4.84
CA GLY A 95 2.26 -11.09 -6.27
C GLY A 95 1.30 -9.92 -6.50
N GLU A 96 1.26 -9.35 -7.69
CA GLU A 96 0.26 -8.33 -8.07
C GLU A 96 0.49 -6.90 -7.57
N VAL A 97 1.50 -6.66 -6.73
CA VAL A 97 1.84 -5.30 -6.31
C VAL A 97 2.40 -4.52 -7.52
N LYS A 98 1.66 -3.48 -7.92
CA LYS A 98 2.00 -2.67 -9.10
C LYS A 98 3.13 -1.68 -8.80
N LEU A 99 4.09 -1.65 -9.71
CA LEU A 99 5.10 -0.60 -9.80
C LEU A 99 4.58 0.55 -10.68
N ILE A 100 3.85 0.23 -11.75
CA ILE A 100 3.17 1.20 -12.62
C ILE A 100 1.93 0.58 -13.28
N TRP A 101 0.92 1.40 -13.52
CA TRP A 101 -0.35 1.02 -14.16
C TRP A 101 -0.29 1.10 -15.70
N THR A 102 0.76 0.55 -16.33
CA THR A 102 0.85 0.46 -17.80
C THR A 102 0.79 -0.98 -18.29
N VAL A 103 -0.02 -1.20 -19.32
CA VAL A 103 -0.13 -2.47 -20.05
C VAL A 103 0.42 -2.37 -21.47
N ASP A 104 0.75 -1.17 -21.91
CA ASP A 104 1.39 -0.94 -23.21
C ASP A 104 2.79 -1.55 -23.21
N LYS A 105 3.11 -2.35 -24.23
CA LYS A 105 4.36 -3.12 -24.28
C LYS A 105 5.60 -2.24 -24.35
N VAL A 106 5.53 -1.16 -25.13
CA VAL A 106 6.66 -0.25 -25.33
C VAL A 106 6.95 0.47 -24.02
N LYS A 107 5.92 1.08 -23.42
CA LYS A 107 6.05 1.76 -22.12
C LYS A 107 6.42 0.81 -20.98
N ALA A 108 5.93 -0.43 -20.99
CA ALA A 108 6.31 -1.42 -19.99
C ALA A 108 7.79 -1.83 -20.13
N LYS A 109 8.31 -1.89 -21.37
CA LYS A 109 9.72 -2.16 -21.65
C LYS A 109 10.61 -0.97 -21.29
N GLU A 110 10.22 0.25 -21.64
CA GLU A 110 10.88 1.49 -21.19
C GLU A 110 10.95 1.52 -19.66
N PHE A 111 9.83 1.23 -18.99
CA PHE A 111 9.80 1.15 -17.54
C PHE A 111 10.78 0.10 -16.99
N LEU A 112 10.85 -1.09 -17.58
CA LEU A 112 11.82 -2.12 -17.18
C LEU A 112 13.26 -1.60 -17.25
N ASP A 113 13.58 -0.83 -18.29
CA ASP A 113 14.94 -0.37 -18.59
C ASP A 113 15.33 0.87 -17.76
N ASP A 114 14.37 1.71 -17.39
CA ASP A 114 14.63 2.97 -16.67
C ASP A 114 14.34 2.90 -15.17
N TYR A 115 13.42 2.03 -14.73
CA TYR A 115 12.96 2.02 -13.34
C TYR A 115 14.10 1.82 -12.33
N GLY A 116 14.04 2.56 -11.24
CA GLY A 116 14.81 2.29 -10.03
C GLY A 116 14.04 2.79 -8.82
N PRO A 117 14.00 2.03 -7.70
CA PRO A 117 13.29 2.46 -6.49
C PRO A 117 13.67 3.89 -6.07
N SER A 118 12.69 4.78 -6.04
CA SER A 118 12.89 6.22 -5.84
C SER A 118 12.48 6.71 -4.45
N CYS A 119 11.64 5.95 -3.75
CA CYS A 119 11.07 6.32 -2.45
C CYS A 119 10.99 5.11 -1.50
N ASP A 120 10.68 5.35 -0.23
CA ASP A 120 10.40 4.28 0.73
C ASP A 120 9.02 3.66 0.43
N VAL A 121 8.80 2.41 0.85
CA VAL A 121 7.50 1.74 0.67
C VAL A 121 6.86 1.42 2.01
N MET A 122 5.59 1.82 2.16
CA MET A 122 4.68 1.31 3.18
C MET A 122 3.78 0.25 2.57
N LEU A 123 4.01 -1.02 2.91
CA LEU A 123 3.25 -2.14 2.38
C LEU A 123 2.30 -2.71 3.44
N VAL A 124 1.02 -2.89 3.10
CA VAL A 124 0.05 -3.58 3.96
C VAL A 124 -0.40 -4.89 3.31
N GLN A 125 -0.05 -6.01 3.94
CA GLN A 125 -0.53 -7.33 3.57
C GLN A 125 -1.78 -7.67 4.38
N ILE A 126 -2.91 -7.73 3.69
CA ILE A 126 -4.24 -8.02 4.23
C ILE A 126 -4.53 -9.49 4.02
N ASN A 127 -4.87 -10.23 5.06
CA ASN A 127 -5.12 -11.67 4.95
C ASN A 127 -6.20 -12.09 5.95
N TRP A 128 -7.46 -11.84 5.59
CA TRP A 128 -8.62 -12.06 6.48
C TRP A 128 -8.66 -13.47 7.08
N ASN A 129 -8.99 -13.53 8.37
CA ASN A 129 -9.00 -14.72 9.23
C ASN A 129 -7.62 -15.39 9.36
N ASN A 130 -6.55 -14.65 9.13
CA ASN A 130 -5.18 -15.15 9.14
C ASN A 130 -4.20 -14.02 9.49
N GLY A 131 -2.90 -14.36 9.54
CA GLY A 131 -1.82 -13.41 9.75
C GLY A 131 -1.48 -12.60 8.49
N GLY A 132 -1.20 -11.32 8.69
CA GLY A 132 -0.61 -10.42 7.70
C GLY A 132 0.30 -9.42 8.39
N GLY A 133 0.49 -8.25 7.79
CA GLY A 133 1.34 -7.24 8.41
C GLY A 133 1.31 -5.89 7.74
N PHE A 134 1.79 -4.92 8.50
CA PHE A 134 2.08 -3.56 8.07
C PHE A 134 3.60 -3.41 8.06
N TYR A 135 4.17 -3.10 6.90
CA TYR A 135 5.60 -3.18 6.65
C TYR A 135 6.12 -1.84 6.16
N TYR A 136 7.29 -1.45 6.66
CA TYR A 136 8.05 -0.33 6.10
C TYR A 136 9.35 -0.86 5.51
N VAL A 137 9.49 -0.65 4.20
CA VAL A 137 10.63 -1.09 3.40
C VAL A 137 11.41 0.15 2.96
N PRO A 138 12.59 0.41 3.57
CA PRO A 138 13.43 1.52 3.17
C PRO A 138 13.84 1.43 1.69
N ARG A 139 13.99 2.57 1.02
CA ARG A 139 14.50 2.66 -0.34
C ARG A 139 15.84 1.96 -0.47
N GLU A 140 16.72 2.06 0.53
CA GLU A 140 18.03 1.40 0.49
C GLU A 140 17.91 -0.13 0.42
N VAL A 141 16.94 -0.71 1.14
CA VAL A 141 16.61 -2.14 1.06
C VAL A 141 16.09 -2.50 -0.32
N GLN A 142 15.20 -1.67 -0.87
CA GLN A 142 14.70 -1.88 -2.23
C GLN A 142 15.82 -1.87 -3.27
N MET A 143 16.74 -0.91 -3.17
CA MET A 143 17.89 -0.78 -4.05
C MET A 143 18.87 -1.96 -3.92
N GLU A 144 19.10 -2.46 -2.69
CA GLU A 144 19.93 -3.63 -2.45
C GLU A 144 19.35 -4.88 -3.13
N ILE A 145 18.07 -5.18 -2.88
CA ILE A 145 17.39 -6.33 -3.48
C ILE A 145 17.29 -6.18 -5.01
N PHE A 146 17.01 -4.97 -5.50
CA PHE A 146 16.96 -4.67 -6.92
C PHE A 146 18.28 -4.95 -7.62
N LYS A 147 19.41 -4.53 -7.03
CA LYS A 147 20.76 -4.81 -7.56
C LYS A 147 21.10 -6.30 -7.50
N LYS A 148 20.73 -6.98 -6.41
CA LYS A 148 21.01 -8.40 -6.19
C LYS A 148 20.26 -9.29 -7.20
N LEU A 149 18.98 -9.04 -7.42
CA LEU A 149 18.15 -9.84 -8.32
C LEU A 149 18.33 -9.45 -9.79
N GLY A 150 18.59 -8.18 -10.05
CA GLY A 150 18.56 -7.59 -11.38
C GLY A 150 17.14 -7.26 -11.84
N ARG A 151 17.04 -6.34 -12.81
CA ARG A 151 15.77 -5.78 -13.33
C ARG A 151 14.76 -6.85 -13.72
N THR A 152 15.16 -7.84 -14.51
CA THR A 152 14.27 -8.85 -15.08
C THR A 152 13.70 -9.83 -14.07
N LYS A 153 14.39 -10.05 -12.94
CA LYS A 153 13.89 -10.86 -11.84
C LYS A 153 13.12 -10.05 -10.82
N TYR A 154 13.42 -8.76 -10.68
CA TYR A 154 12.71 -7.86 -9.76
C TYR A 154 11.38 -7.37 -10.36
N ILE A 155 11.36 -7.07 -11.65
CA ILE A 155 10.23 -6.48 -12.37
C ILE A 155 9.57 -7.55 -13.23
N LYS A 156 8.27 -7.74 -13.04
CA LYS A 156 7.45 -8.64 -13.83
C LYS A 156 6.60 -7.84 -14.82
N LEU A 157 6.86 -8.04 -16.11
CA LEU A 157 6.11 -7.41 -17.18
C LEU A 157 4.69 -8.00 -17.31
N PRO A 158 3.71 -7.22 -17.81
CA PRO A 158 2.39 -7.72 -18.19
C PRO A 158 2.50 -8.92 -19.15
N VAL A 159 1.75 -10.00 -18.88
CA VAL A 159 1.73 -11.18 -19.75
C VAL A 159 0.76 -10.95 -20.91
N GLU A 160 1.25 -11.11 -22.13
CA GLU A 160 0.46 -10.99 -23.34
C GLU A 160 -0.66 -12.04 -23.41
N GLY A 161 -1.82 -11.66 -23.97
CA GLY A 161 -2.98 -12.55 -24.05
C GLY A 161 -3.75 -12.73 -22.73
N THR A 162 -3.32 -12.06 -21.67
CA THR A 162 -4.07 -11.98 -20.40
C THR A 162 -4.71 -10.59 -20.23
N ASN A 163 -5.41 -10.35 -19.12
CA ASN A 163 -5.96 -9.03 -18.77
C ASN A 163 -5.16 -8.39 -17.61
N PRO A 164 -3.87 -8.05 -17.82
CA PRO A 164 -3.05 -7.45 -16.79
C PRO A 164 -3.48 -6.01 -16.56
N ARG A 165 -3.04 -5.43 -15.43
CA ARG A 165 -3.34 -4.04 -15.07
C ARG A 165 -2.09 -3.17 -14.89
N GLY A 166 -0.91 -3.70 -15.15
CA GLY A 166 0.32 -2.97 -14.90
C GLY A 166 1.53 -3.87 -14.77
N VAL A 167 2.70 -3.24 -14.76
CA VAL A 167 3.99 -3.86 -14.39
C VAL A 167 4.00 -4.09 -12.89
N GLU A 168 4.48 -5.27 -12.47
CA GLU A 168 4.50 -5.72 -11.08
C GLU A 168 5.92 -5.82 -10.55
N ILE A 169 6.07 -5.74 -9.23
CA ILE A 169 7.21 -6.38 -8.57
C ILE A 169 6.99 -7.89 -8.62
N SER A 170 8.05 -8.66 -8.88
CA SER A 170 7.96 -10.11 -8.85
C SER A 170 7.68 -10.63 -7.44
N ALA A 171 7.15 -11.86 -7.36
CA ALA A 171 6.93 -12.53 -6.09
C ALA A 171 8.23 -12.69 -5.29
N GLU A 172 9.29 -13.12 -5.97
CA GLU A 172 10.63 -13.26 -5.39
C GLU A 172 11.15 -11.92 -4.84
N GLY A 173 11.01 -10.84 -5.62
CA GLY A 173 11.38 -9.50 -5.19
C GLY A 173 10.63 -9.08 -3.93
N LEU A 174 9.31 -9.24 -3.92
CA LEU A 174 8.47 -8.85 -2.78
C LEU A 174 8.79 -9.65 -1.52
N VAL A 175 9.02 -10.96 -1.63
CA VAL A 175 9.42 -11.81 -0.50
C VAL A 175 10.78 -11.37 0.06
N ASN A 176 11.78 -11.13 -0.81
CA ASN A 176 13.08 -10.65 -0.38
C ASN A 176 13.00 -9.29 0.34
N LEU A 177 12.09 -8.40 -0.05
CA LEU A 177 11.88 -7.12 0.64
C LEU A 177 11.29 -7.30 2.03
N ILE A 178 10.22 -8.08 2.17
CA ILE A 178 9.50 -8.22 3.45
C ILE A 178 10.27 -9.04 4.49
N GLU A 179 11.15 -9.95 4.04
CA GLU A 179 12.00 -10.78 4.90
C GLU A 179 13.36 -10.14 5.20
N HIS A 180 13.67 -9.02 4.56
CA HIS A 180 14.93 -8.32 4.80
C HIS A 180 15.02 -7.84 6.25
N LYS A 181 16.19 -8.02 6.88
CA LYS A 181 16.41 -7.67 8.29
C LYS A 181 16.18 -6.20 8.64
N GLU A 182 16.38 -5.31 7.67
CA GLU A 182 16.16 -3.85 7.81
C GLU A 182 14.73 -3.42 7.41
N THR A 183 13.87 -4.37 7.06
CA THR A 183 12.43 -4.11 6.87
C THR A 183 11.72 -4.20 8.21
N PHE A 184 10.95 -3.17 8.53
CA PHE A 184 10.20 -3.10 9.77
C PHE A 184 8.81 -3.70 9.56
N LYS A 185 8.30 -4.38 10.59
CA LYS A 185 7.03 -5.11 10.53
C LYS A 185 6.23 -4.93 11.81
N ILE A 186 4.95 -4.61 11.65
CA ILE A 186 3.92 -4.80 12.67
C ILE A 186 3.05 -5.98 12.21
N PRO A 187 3.06 -7.12 12.92
CA PRO A 187 2.18 -8.24 12.59
C PRO A 187 0.73 -7.87 12.90
N ILE A 188 -0.18 -8.25 12.01
CA ILE A 188 -1.62 -7.96 12.14
C ILE A 188 -2.41 -9.26 12.05
N ASN A 189 -3.33 -9.44 12.99
CA ASN A 189 -4.37 -10.46 12.94
C ASN A 189 -5.62 -9.88 12.30
N TRP A 190 -5.90 -10.25 11.06
CA TRP A 190 -7.00 -9.66 10.30
C TRP A 190 -8.31 -10.37 10.63
N ARG A 191 -9.16 -9.75 11.43
CA ARG A 191 -10.49 -10.27 11.77
C ARG A 191 -11.56 -9.28 11.33
N LYS A 192 -12.60 -9.78 10.65
CA LYS A 192 -13.78 -8.99 10.32
C LYS A 192 -14.69 -8.88 11.53
N GLU A 193 -15.27 -7.71 11.72
CA GLU A 193 -16.33 -7.45 12.69
C GLU A 193 -17.68 -7.42 11.97
N ASN A 194 -18.78 -7.61 12.69
CA ASN A 194 -20.10 -7.30 12.14
C ASN A 194 -20.31 -5.78 12.17
N ILE A 195 -20.33 -5.14 11.01
CA ILE A 195 -20.46 -3.69 10.87
C ILE A 195 -21.70 -3.40 10.03
N ALA A 196 -22.67 -2.70 10.62
CA ALA A 196 -23.78 -2.15 9.86
C ALA A 196 -23.27 -0.96 9.04
N PHE A 197 -23.22 -1.11 7.71
CA PHE A 197 -22.79 -0.06 6.79
C PHE A 197 -23.77 0.06 5.63
N LYS A 198 -24.24 1.29 5.39
CA LYS A 198 -25.16 1.63 4.30
C LYS A 198 -24.46 2.60 3.35
N PRO A 199 -23.90 2.14 2.22
CA PRO A 199 -23.06 2.96 1.34
C PRO A 199 -23.77 4.20 0.79
N PHE A 200 -25.10 4.14 0.65
CA PHE A 200 -25.90 5.22 0.08
C PHE A 200 -26.49 6.18 1.11
N GLN A 201 -26.42 5.87 2.42
CA GLN A 201 -27.14 6.64 3.44
C GLN A 201 -26.72 8.11 3.43
N ARG A 202 -25.40 8.39 3.39
CA ARG A 202 -24.87 9.75 3.32
C ARG A 202 -25.45 10.53 2.13
N TRP A 203 -25.56 9.90 0.97
CA TRP A 203 -26.07 10.55 -0.24
C TRP A 203 -27.58 10.79 -0.14
N LEU A 204 -28.33 9.83 0.40
CA LEU A 204 -29.76 9.99 0.65
C LEU A 204 -30.04 11.16 1.59
N ASP A 205 -29.29 11.24 2.70
CA ASP A 205 -29.44 12.33 3.68
C ASP A 205 -29.18 13.69 3.01
N LEU A 206 -28.15 13.80 2.16
CA LEU A 206 -27.83 15.04 1.43
C LEU A 206 -28.87 15.40 0.36
N TRP A 207 -29.50 14.42 -0.30
CA TRP A 207 -30.59 14.68 -1.24
C TRP A 207 -31.91 15.06 -0.55
N GLN A 208 -32.08 14.65 0.71
CA GLN A 208 -33.28 14.88 1.51
C GLN A 208 -33.22 16.20 2.31
N ASN A 209 -32.03 16.72 2.54
CA ASN A 209 -31.85 18.01 3.18
C ASN A 209 -31.95 19.14 2.14
N ASP A 210 -32.91 20.06 2.34
CA ASP A 210 -33.07 21.29 1.55
C ASP A 210 -31.89 22.27 1.70
#